data_AF-A0A7Y2JF35-F1
#
_entry.id   AF-A0A7Y2JF35-F1
#
_cell.length_a   1.000
_cell.length_b   1.000
_cell.length_c   1.000
_cell.angle_alpha   90.00
_cell.angle_beta   90.00
_cell.angle_gamma   90.00
#
_symmetry.space_group_name_H-M   'P 1'
#
loop_
_entity.id
_entity.type
_entity.pdbx_description
1 polymer ?
#
loop_
_entity_poly.entity_id
_entity_poly.type
_entity_poly.pdbx_seq_one_letter_code
_entity_poly.pdbx_strand_id
1 'polypeptide(L)' 'MKLWDKGFSIDKQIEQFTVGNDREVDLHIAKYDVQASLAHAKMLKEIKILSNEELLQLTK' A
#
# COMPACT_ATOMS: atom_id res chain seq x y z
N MET A 1 -9.71 8.34 1.12
CA MET A 1 -8.55 8.47 2.02
C MET A 1 -7.29 8.21 1.20
N LYS A 2 -6.26 9.06 1.30
CA LYS A 2 -4.96 8.84 0.64
C LYS A 2 -3.93 8.56 1.72
N LEU A 3 -3.15 7.49 1.56
CA LEU A 3 -2.15 7.10 2.57
C LEU A 3 -0.99 8.11 2.66
N TRP A 4 -0.77 8.90 1.62
CA TRP A 4 0.27 9.93 1.54
C TRP A 4 -0.25 11.36 1.81
N ASP A 5 -1.49 11.50 2.27
CA ASP A 5 -2.00 12.81 2.67
C ASP A 5 -1.21 13.34 3.86
N LYS A 6 -0.81 14.62 3.79
CA LYS A 6 -0.03 15.30 4.83
C LYS A 6 -0.85 16.30 5.65
N GLY A 7 -2.17 16.34 5.46
CA GLY A 7 -3.08 17.19 6.22
C GLY A 7 -3.17 18.64 5.73
N PHE A 8 -2.58 18.95 4.58
CA PHE A 8 -2.75 20.23 3.91
C PHE A 8 -3.31 20.01 2.50
N SER A 9 -4.11 20.96 2.02
CA SER A 9 -4.71 20.89 0.68
C SER A 9 -3.63 21.03 -0.39
N ILE A 10 -3.46 20.01 -1.21
CA ILE A 10 -2.67 20.06 -2.45
C ILE A 10 -3.53 20.71 -3.53
N ASP A 11 -2.91 21.49 -4.42
CA ASP A 11 -3.59 22.06 -5.57
C ASP A 11 -4.22 20.94 -6.43
N LYS A 12 -5.49 21.10 -6.82
CA LYS A 12 -6.24 20.10 -7.59
C LYS A 12 -5.59 19.78 -8.94
N GLN A 13 -4.94 20.76 -9.58
CA GLN A 13 -4.24 20.55 -10.85
C GLN A 13 -3.00 19.67 -10.65
N ILE A 14 -2.24 19.94 -9.58
CA ILE A 14 -1.07 19.11 -9.22
C ILE A 14 -1.51 17.69 -8.90
N GLU A 15 -2.62 17.54 -8.16
CA GLU A 15 -3.19 16.25 -7.82
C GLU A 15 -3.66 15.47 -9.06
N GLN A 16 -4.36 16.10 -9.99
CA GLN A 16 -4.76 15.47 -11.25
C GLN A 16 -3.56 15.06 -12.11
N PHE A 17 -2.53 15.90 -12.17
CA PHE A 17 -1.32 15.60 -12.93
C PHE A 17 -0.53 14.42 -12.32
N THR A 18 -0.42 14.36 -10.99
CA THR A 18 0.37 13.35 -10.29
C THR A 18 -0.33 12.01 -10.12
N VAL A 19 -1.65 11.99 -9.98
CA VAL A 19 -2.44 10.75 -9.86
C VAL A 19 -2.92 10.25 -11.22
N GLY A 20 -3.14 11.13 -12.19
CA GLY A 20 -3.47 10.79 -13.57
C GLY A 20 -4.47 9.63 -13.71
N ASN A 21 -4.03 8.57 -14.41
CA ASN A 21 -4.74 7.32 -14.58
C ASN A 21 -4.22 6.19 -13.69
N ASP A 22 -3.47 6.49 -12.61
CA ASP A 22 -2.85 5.50 -11.74
C ASP A 22 -3.84 4.43 -11.30
N ARG A 23 -5.08 4.81 -10.95
CA ARG A 23 -6.11 3.85 -10.55
C ARG A 23 -6.39 2.75 -11.57
N GLU A 24 -6.35 3.07 -12.87
CA GLU A 24 -6.56 2.09 -13.92
C GLU A 24 -5.35 1.18 -14.06
N VAL A 25 -4.14 1.75 -13.97
CA VAL A 25 -2.87 1.00 -14.05
C VAL A 25 -2.69 0.10 -12.83
N ASP A 26 -2.98 0.60 -11.63
CA ASP A 26 -2.90 -0.10 -10.35
C ASP A 26 -3.71 -1.41 -10.37
N LEU A 27 -4.88 -1.42 -11.02
CA LEU A 27 -5.69 -2.62 -11.17
C LEU A 27 -4.97 -3.74 -11.93
N HIS A 28 -4.12 -3.40 -12.89
CA HIS A 28 -3.36 -4.40 -13.66
C HIS A 28 -2.24 -5.03 -12.84
N ILE A 29 -1.71 -4.29 -11.85
CA ILE A 29 -0.60 -4.75 -11.02
C ILE A 29 -1.01 -5.19 -9.61
N ALA A 30 -2.29 -5.03 -9.23
CA ALA A 30 -2.82 -5.32 -7.90
C ALA A 30 -2.45 -6.73 -7.38
N LYS A 31 -2.46 -7.74 -8.27
CA LYS A 31 -2.06 -9.11 -7.91
C LYS A 31 -0.62 -9.18 -7.39
N TYR A 32 0.30 -8.46 -8.05
CA TYR A 32 1.71 -8.45 -7.67
C TYR A 32 1.93 -7.61 -6.41
N ASP A 33 1.18 -6.52 -6.23
CA ASP A 33 1.22 -5.71 -5.03
C ASP A 33 0.80 -6.50 -3.77
N VAL A 34 -0.24 -7.33 -3.88
CA VAL A 34 -0.63 -8.26 -2.79
C VAL A 34 0.47 -9.27 -2.49
N GLN A 35 1.13 -9.83 -3.51
CA GLN A 35 2.24 -10.77 -3.31
C GLN A 35 3.43 -10.09 -2.59
N ALA A 36 3.78 -8.88 -3.01
CA ALA A 36 4.82 -8.08 -2.38
C ALA A 36 4.45 -7.74 -0.92
N SER A 37 3.20 -7.37 -0.66
CA SER A 37 2.69 -7.08 0.68
C SER A 37 2.77 -8.29 1.62
N LEU A 38 2.44 -9.49 1.14
CA LEU A 38 2.58 -10.73 1.91
C LEU A 38 4.05 -11.06 2.22
N ALA A 39 4.95 -10.86 1.25
CA ALA A 39 6.39 -11.02 1.48
C ALA A 39 6.91 -10.00 2.50
N HIS A 40 6.46 -8.76 2.42
CA HIS A 40 6.80 -7.70 3.35
C HIS A 40 6.31 -8.02 4.77
N ALA A 41 5.06 -8.48 4.94
CA ALA A 41 4.53 -8.90 6.24
C ALA A 41 5.37 -10.02 6.89
N LYS A 42 5.80 -11.02 6.10
CA LYS A 42 6.71 -12.07 6.60
C LYS A 42 8.04 -11.50 7.07
N MET A 43 8.63 -10.57 6.30
CA MET A 43 9.87 -9.89 6.68
C MET A 43 9.70 -9.10 7.98
N LEU A 44 8.61 -8.35 8.14
CA LEU A 44 8.31 -7.58 9.36
C LEU A 44 8.20 -8.47 10.61
N LYS A 45 7.64 -9.68 10.48
CA LYS A 45 7.65 -10.67 11.56
C LYS A 45 9.06 -11.14 11.90
N GLU A 46 9.93 -11.37 10.91
CA GLU A 46 11.31 -11.82 11.15
C GLU A 46 12.13 -10.79 11.94
N ILE A 47 11.90 -9.50 11.69
CA ILE A 47 12.51 -8.41 12.47
C ILE A 47 11.71 -8.03 13.73
N LYS A 48 10.70 -8.83 14.10
CA LYS A 48 9.88 -8.69 15.32
C LYS A 48 9.06 -7.40 15.40
N ILE A 49 8.74 -6.77 14.26
CA ILE A 49 7.78 -5.67 14.20
C ILE A 49 6.34 -6.20 14.29
N LEU A 50 6.07 -7.35 13.67
CA LEU A 50 4.80 -8.06 13.77
C LEU A 50 4.92 -9.29 14.64
N SER A 51 3.86 -9.60 15.40
CA SER A 51 3.70 -10.88 16.07
C SER A 51 3.30 -12.00 15.07
N ASN A 52 3.40 -13.25 15.52
CA ASN A 52 2.93 -14.38 14.72
C ASN A 52 1.41 -14.33 14.49
N GLU A 53 0.65 -13.86 15.48
CA GLU A 53 -0.80 -13.70 15.42
C GLU A 53 -1.19 -12.62 14.40
N GLU A 54 -0.48 -11.48 14.40
CA GLU A 54 -0.70 -10.40 13.44
C GLU A 54 -0.36 -10.85 12.01
N LEU A 55 0.76 -11.56 11.82
CA LEU A 55 1.09 -12.13 10.51
C LEU A 55 0.02 -13.12 10.03
N LEU A 56 -0.52 -13.96 10.93
CA LEU A 56 -1.58 -14.91 10.58
C LEU A 56 -2.87 -14.19 10.17
N GLN A 57 -3.19 -13.05 10.76
CA GLN A 57 -4.35 -12.24 10.38
C GLN A 57 -4.19 -11.61 8.99
N LEU A 58 -2.97 -11.25 8.59
CA LEU A 58 -2.68 -10.63 7.29
C LEU A 58 -2.54 -11.62 6.12
N THR A 59 -2.34 -12.91 6.42
CA THR A 59 -2.06 -13.96 5.42
C THR A 59 -3.22 -14.95 5.21
N LYS A 60 -4.33 -14.77 5.94
CA LYS A 60 -5.58 -15.51 5.77
C LYS A 60 -6.40 -14.95 4.60
#